data_AF-A0A848D066-F1
#
_entry.id   AF-A0A848D066-F1
#
_cell.length_a   1.000
_cell.length_b   1.000
_cell.length_c   1.000
_cell.angle_alpha   90.00
_cell.angle_beta   90.00
_cell.angle_gamma   90.00
#
_symmetry.space_group_name_H-M   'P 1'
#
loop_
_entity.id
_entity.type
_entity.pdbx_description
1 polymer ?
#
loop_
_entity_poly.entity_id
_entity_poly.type
_entity_poly.pdbx_seq_one_letter_code
_entity_poly.pdbx_strand_id
1 'polypeptide(L)'
;MFENGRASIETFKSNPKVFSGKSAEEIAKMLEDAGYKVTVQASKRSRSGAKIIKIQNTGREKNITQVQVSPGGGRHGDSPYVKISTSDQGIIKIVDGSRKVYKTDGVETATIIFTGRE
;
A
#
# COMPACT_ATOMS: atom_id res chain seq x y z
N MET A 1 2.51 -3.37 12.94
CA MET A 1 2.21 -2.74 11.63
C MET A 1 1.77 -1.30 11.78
N PHE A 2 0.90 -1.00 12.75
CA PHE A 2 0.51 0.37 13.07
C PHE A 2 0.96 0.68 14.48
N GLU A 3 1.65 1.79 14.66
CA GLU A 3 2.06 2.29 15.96
C GLU A 3 0.97 3.24 16.45
N ASN A 4 0.33 2.91 17.59
CA ASN A 4 -0.83 3.65 18.10
C ASN A 4 -1.95 3.81 17.06
N GLY A 5 -2.12 2.80 16.20
CA GLY A 5 -3.12 2.81 15.15
C GLY A 5 -2.82 3.74 13.97
N ARG A 6 -1.58 4.20 13.82
CA ARG A 6 -1.09 5.03 12.70
C ARG A 6 -0.06 4.27 11.85
N ALA A 7 -0.04 4.56 10.56
CA ALA A 7 0.98 4.08 9.64
C ALA A 7 2.24 4.96 9.71
N SER A 8 3.44 4.37 9.70
CA SER A 8 4.69 5.11 9.55
C SER A 8 5.63 4.44 8.55
N ILE A 9 6.41 5.26 7.81
CA ILE A 9 7.44 4.77 6.88
C ILE A 9 8.42 3.83 7.59
N GLU A 10 8.83 4.17 8.82
CA GLU A 10 9.79 3.39 9.62
C GLU A 10 9.24 2.00 9.98
N THR A 11 7.96 1.91 10.33
CA THR A 11 7.31 0.61 10.60
C THR A 11 7.31 -0.28 9.36
N PHE A 12 7.10 0.30 8.17
CA PHE A 12 7.14 -0.45 6.92
C PHE A 12 8.56 -0.80 6.47
N LYS A 13 9.56 0.02 6.78
CA LYS A 13 10.97 -0.32 6.52
C LYS A 13 11.48 -1.44 7.43
N SER A 14 11.03 -1.48 8.68
CA SER A 14 11.40 -2.54 9.64
C SER A 14 10.69 -3.87 9.36
N ASN A 15 9.51 -3.84 8.74
CA ASN A 15 8.80 -5.03 8.28
C ASN A 15 8.23 -4.86 6.85
N PRO A 16 9.09 -4.89 5.81
CA PRO A 16 8.68 -4.59 4.43
C PRO A 16 7.75 -5.66 3.86
N LYS A 17 7.79 -6.88 4.39
CA LYS A 17 6.98 -8.02 3.92
C LYS A 17 5.58 -8.08 4.52
N VAL A 18 5.17 -7.08 5.31
CA VAL A 18 3.89 -7.07 6.03
C VAL A 18 2.67 -7.32 5.13
N PHE A 19 2.77 -6.97 3.85
CA PHE A 19 1.71 -7.17 2.86
C PHE A 19 2.04 -8.13 1.72
N SER A 20 3.24 -8.71 1.69
CA SER A 20 3.61 -9.65 0.62
C SER A 20 2.62 -10.81 0.57
N GLY A 21 2.10 -11.10 -0.62
CA GLY A 21 1.13 -12.16 -0.86
C GLY A 21 -0.28 -11.95 -0.30
N LYS A 22 -0.58 -10.81 0.37
CA LYS A 22 -1.90 -10.55 0.94
C LYS A 22 -2.89 -9.99 -0.07
N SER A 23 -4.12 -10.48 -0.01
CA SER A 23 -5.28 -9.95 -0.72
C SER A 23 -5.74 -8.60 -0.15
N ALA A 24 -6.63 -7.91 -0.88
CA ALA A 24 -7.21 -6.66 -0.39
C ALA A 24 -8.10 -6.87 0.84
N GLU A 25 -8.76 -8.03 0.91
CA GLU A 25 -9.63 -8.43 2.01
C GLU A 25 -8.81 -8.73 3.28
N GLU A 26 -7.67 -9.41 3.16
CA GLU A 26 -6.75 -9.61 4.28
C GLU A 26 -6.16 -8.29 4.79
N ILE A 27 -5.76 -7.39 3.89
CA ILE A 27 -5.25 -6.07 4.27
C ILE A 27 -6.35 -5.22 4.91
N ALA A 28 -7.59 -5.30 4.41
CA ALA A 28 -8.74 -4.63 5.01
C ALA A 28 -8.98 -5.13 6.43
N LYS A 29 -8.94 -6.45 6.66
CA LYS A 29 -9.07 -7.03 7.99
C LYS A 29 -7.97 -6.56 8.96
N MET A 30 -6.72 -6.49 8.48
CA MET A 30 -5.61 -5.94 9.28
C MET A 30 -5.81 -4.47 9.66
N LEU A 31 -6.42 -3.68 8.76
CA LEU A 31 -6.78 -2.28 9.03
C LEU A 31 -7.92 -2.18 10.05
N GLU A 32 -8.94 -3.02 9.94
CA GLU A 32 -10.05 -3.10 10.89
C GLU A 32 -9.57 -3.49 12.30
N ASP A 33 -8.68 -4.48 12.39
CA ASP A 33 -8.05 -4.90 13.66
C ASP A 33 -7.19 -3.79 14.28
N ALA A 34 -6.71 -2.86 13.45
CA ALA A 34 -6.02 -1.66 13.89
C ALA A 34 -6.95 -0.47 14.17
N GLY A 35 -8.27 -0.65 14.09
CA GLY A 35 -9.29 0.36 14.38
C GLY A 35 -9.65 1.30 13.22
N TYR A 36 -9.29 0.96 11.98
CA TYR A 36 -9.80 1.67 10.80
C TYR A 36 -11.17 1.14 10.39
N LYS A 37 -12.06 2.03 9.96
CA LYS A 37 -13.31 1.68 9.27
C LYS A 37 -13.04 1.71 7.78
N VAL A 38 -13.24 0.58 7.11
CA VAL A 38 -12.83 0.43 5.72
C VAL A 38 -13.94 -0.10 4.83
N THR A 39 -13.82 0.13 3.53
CA THR A 39 -14.61 -0.53 2.49
C THR A 39 -13.71 -0.97 1.35
N VAL A 40 -13.93 -2.17 0.83
CA VAL A 40 -13.19 -2.71 -0.31
C VAL A 40 -14.03 -2.55 -1.57
N GLN A 41 -13.43 -2.01 -2.62
CA GLN A 41 -14.06 -1.82 -3.92
C GLN A 41 -13.06 -2.08 -5.06
N ALA A 42 -13.56 -2.39 -6.25
CA ALA A 42 -12.71 -2.49 -7.44
C ALA A 42 -12.15 -1.11 -7.84
N SER A 43 -10.93 -1.10 -8.39
CA SER A 43 -10.40 0.09 -9.06
C SER A 43 -11.26 0.44 -10.28
N LYS A 44 -11.57 1.74 -10.44
CA LYS A 44 -12.28 2.24 -11.63
C LYS A 44 -11.42 2.17 -12.90
N ARG A 45 -10.10 1.96 -12.78
CA ARG A 45 -9.21 1.87 -13.93
C ARG A 45 -9.34 0.50 -14.57
N SER A 46 -10.02 0.45 -15.72
CA SER A 46 -10.24 -0.75 -16.52
C SER A 46 -8.94 -1.55 -16.72
N ARG A 47 -9.02 -2.89 -16.59
CA ARG A 47 -7.94 -3.88 -16.77
C ARG A 47 -6.78 -3.83 -15.76
N SER A 48 -6.82 -2.96 -14.74
CA SER A 48 -5.73 -2.91 -13.74
C SER A 48 -5.73 -4.09 -12.77
N GLY A 49 -6.87 -4.76 -12.57
CA GLY A 49 -7.03 -5.79 -11.53
C GLY A 49 -6.88 -5.27 -10.09
N ALA A 50 -6.61 -3.98 -9.90
CA ALA A 50 -6.36 -3.41 -8.60
C ALA A 50 -7.64 -3.28 -7.76
N LYS A 51 -7.49 -3.45 -6.45
CA LYS A 51 -8.53 -3.22 -5.45
C LYS A 51 -8.18 -1.99 -4.63
N ILE A 52 -9.21 -1.26 -4.21
CA ILE A 52 -9.08 -0.06 -3.39
C ILE A 52 -9.78 -0.32 -2.06
N ILE A 53 -9.06 -0.10 -0.98
CA ILE A 53 -9.55 -0.08 0.38
C ILE A 53 -9.69 1.39 0.77
N LYS A 54 -10.93 1.89 0.84
CA LYS A 54 -11.24 3.26 1.25
C LYS A 54 -11.34 3.33 2.76
N ILE A 55 -10.68 4.32 3.36
CA ILE A 55 -10.76 4.58 4.80
C ILE A 55 -11.87 5.59 5.07
N GLN A 56 -12.71 5.32 6.08
CA GLN A 56 -13.88 6.14 6.41
C GLN A 56 -13.70 7.00 7.66
N ASN A 57 -12.74 6.67 8.54
CA ASN A 57 -12.50 7.36 9.81
C ASN A 57 -11.08 7.95 9.88
N THR A 58 -10.74 8.84 8.94
CA THR A 58 -9.44 9.52 8.92
C THR A 58 -9.37 10.62 10.00
N GLY A 59 -8.16 10.92 10.48
CA GLY A 59 -7.95 11.96 11.49
C GLY A 59 -6.58 11.92 12.15
N ARG A 60 -6.37 12.72 13.20
CA ARG A 60 -5.07 12.83 13.91
C ARG A 60 -4.53 11.46 14.37
N GLU A 61 -5.41 10.54 14.73
CA GLU A 61 -5.03 9.20 15.21
C GLU A 61 -5.09 8.12 14.11
N LYS A 62 -5.56 8.47 12.91
CA LYS A 62 -5.79 7.57 11.77
C LYS A 62 -5.37 8.24 10.48
N ASN A 63 -4.08 8.17 10.16
CA ASN A 63 -3.50 8.93 9.05
C ASN A 63 -3.63 8.28 7.67
N ILE A 64 -4.06 7.02 7.56
CA ILE A 64 -4.26 6.39 6.25
C ILE A 64 -5.55 6.92 5.65
N THR A 65 -5.48 7.39 4.41
CA THR A 65 -6.66 7.90 3.68
C THR A 65 -7.16 6.90 2.65
N GLN A 66 -6.27 6.08 2.09
CA GLN A 66 -6.61 5.04 1.13
C GLN A 66 -5.49 3.99 1.05
N VAL A 67 -5.86 2.73 0.82
CA VAL A 67 -4.91 1.71 0.37
C VAL A 67 -5.33 1.17 -0.99
N GLN A 68 -4.37 0.96 -1.89
CA GLN A 68 -4.57 0.26 -3.15
C GLN A 68 -3.69 -0.99 -3.16
N VAL A 69 -4.29 -2.12 -3.50
CA VAL A 69 -3.61 -3.39 -3.71
C VAL A 69 -3.57 -3.64 -5.21
N SER A 70 -2.38 -3.70 -5.79
CA SER A 70 -2.16 -3.82 -7.23
C SER A 70 -1.46 -5.13 -7.54
N PRO A 71 -1.95 -5.94 -8.49
CA PRO A 71 -1.26 -7.15 -8.94
C PRO A 71 -0.03 -6.86 -9.84
N GLY A 72 0.44 -5.61 -9.89
CA GLY A 72 1.42 -5.15 -10.89
C GLY A 72 0.77 -4.76 -12.22
N GLY A 73 1.59 -4.69 -13.26
CA GLY A 73 1.21 -4.39 -14.65
C GLY A 73 1.41 -2.93 -15.09
N GLY A 74 1.19 -2.70 -16.38
CA GLY A 74 1.33 -1.38 -17.01
C GLY A 74 2.75 -0.83 -16.96
N ARG A 75 2.90 0.45 -16.67
CA ARG A 75 4.22 1.13 -16.65
C ARG A 75 5.17 0.68 -15.54
N HIS A 76 4.68 -0.11 -14.57
CA HIS A 76 5.45 -0.51 -13.38
C HIS A 76 6.03 -1.94 -13.45
N GLY A 77 5.78 -2.65 -14.56
CA GLY A 77 6.14 -4.06 -14.68
C GLY A 77 5.25 -4.96 -13.82
N ASP A 78 5.52 -6.26 -13.83
CA ASP A 78 4.61 -7.26 -13.25
C ASP A 78 4.69 -7.36 -11.71
N SER A 79 5.54 -6.58 -11.06
CA SER A 79 5.70 -6.61 -9.60
C SER A 79 4.43 -6.12 -8.89
N PRO A 80 3.78 -6.96 -8.06
CA PRO A 80 2.70 -6.54 -7.21
C PRO A 80 3.13 -5.45 -6.23
N TYR A 81 2.21 -4.58 -5.84
CA TYR A 81 2.50 -3.57 -4.82
C TYR A 81 1.27 -3.15 -4.04
N VAL A 82 1.52 -2.65 -2.84
CA VAL A 82 0.53 -1.99 -2.00
C VAL A 82 0.90 -0.52 -1.88
N LYS A 83 -0.02 0.35 -2.31
CA LYS A 83 0.10 1.81 -2.21
C LYS A 83 -0.73 2.29 -1.03
N ILE A 84 -0.08 2.88 -0.03
CA ILE A 84 -0.71 3.50 1.13
C ILE A 84 -0.65 5.01 0.97
N SER A 85 -1.81 5.65 0.83
CA SER A 85 -1.93 7.10 0.90
C SER A 85 -2.13 7.50 2.36
N THR A 86 -1.33 8.45 2.82
CA THR A 86 -1.44 9.01 4.17
C THR A 86 -1.74 10.51 4.14
N SER A 87 -2.27 11.06 5.22
CA SER A 87 -2.53 12.49 5.38
C SER A 87 -1.28 13.31 5.75
N ASP A 88 -0.20 12.66 6.19
CA ASP A 88 0.97 13.33 6.79
C ASP A 88 2.33 12.90 6.26
N GLN A 89 2.45 11.74 5.60
CA GLN A 89 3.71 11.21 5.07
C GLN A 89 3.68 11.07 3.55
N GLY A 90 2.63 11.55 2.89
CA GLY A 90 2.41 11.37 1.47
C GLY A 90 2.10 9.90 1.13
N ILE A 91 2.66 9.42 0.02
CA ILE A 91 2.40 8.08 -0.51
C ILE A 91 3.56 7.16 -0.16
N ILE A 92 3.24 6.01 0.43
CA ILE A 92 4.16 4.90 0.67
C ILE A 92 3.78 3.77 -0.28
N LYS A 93 4.76 3.19 -0.99
CA LYS A 93 4.54 2.06 -1.89
C LYS A 93 5.42 0.89 -1.47
N ILE A 94 4.81 -0.22 -1.09
CA ILE A 94 5.50 -1.46 -0.74
C ILE A 94 5.42 -2.38 -1.95
N VAL A 95 6.56 -2.62 -2.60
CA VAL A 95 6.66 -3.40 -3.85
C VAL A 95 7.15 -4.80 -3.52
N ASP A 96 6.38 -5.80 -3.94
CA ASP A 96 6.76 -7.20 -3.82
C ASP A 96 7.73 -7.58 -4.95
N GLY A 97 9.02 -7.37 -4.70
CA GLY A 97 10.07 -7.47 -5.70
C GLY A 97 11.27 -6.59 -5.41
N SER A 98 12.27 -6.61 -6.30
CA SER A 98 13.47 -5.79 -6.20
C SER A 98 13.35 -4.51 -7.02
N ARG A 99 14.22 -3.54 -6.73
CA ARG A 99 14.33 -2.29 -7.49
C ARG A 99 14.65 -2.53 -8.97
N LYS A 100 15.39 -3.60 -9.29
CA LYS A 100 15.81 -3.91 -10.67
C LYS A 100 14.62 -4.31 -11.57
N VAL A 101 13.59 -4.93 -11.02
CA VAL A 101 12.45 -5.44 -11.79
C VAL A 101 11.27 -4.46 -11.81
N TYR A 102 11.17 -3.60 -10.80
CA TYR A 102 10.11 -2.60 -10.71
C TYR A 102 10.42 -1.39 -11.60
N LYS A 103 9.53 -1.13 -12.57
CA LYS A 103 9.70 -0.04 -13.52
C LYS A 103 9.15 1.27 -12.94
N THR A 104 9.93 2.34 -13.08
CA THR A 104 9.51 3.71 -12.79
C THR A 104 9.88 4.60 -13.97
N ASP A 105 9.10 5.63 -14.20
CA ASP A 105 9.36 6.68 -15.19
C ASP A 105 10.27 7.79 -14.63
N GLY A 106 10.83 7.60 -13.44
CA GLY A 106 11.75 8.55 -12.80
C GLY A 106 11.07 9.74 -12.13
N VAL A 107 9.74 9.86 -12.22
CA VAL A 107 8.95 10.95 -11.60
C VAL A 107 8.07 10.46 -10.44
N GLU A 108 8.28 9.22 -9.96
CA GLU A 108 7.54 8.68 -8.82
C GLU A 108 7.93 9.42 -7.53
N THR A 109 6.96 10.09 -6.91
CA THR A 109 7.13 10.85 -5.66
C THR A 109 6.81 10.03 -4.40
N ALA A 110 6.35 8.79 -4.57
CA ALA A 110 6.10 7.89 -3.46
C ALA A 110 7.40 7.44 -2.81
N THR A 111 7.38 7.27 -1.48
CA THR A 111 8.44 6.52 -0.78
C THR A 111 8.27 5.05 -1.12
N ILE A 112 9.22 4.47 -1.85
CA ILE A 112 9.18 3.06 -2.29
C ILE A 112 10.00 2.19 -1.34
N ILE A 113 9.40 1.09 -0.90
CA ILE A 113 10.01 0.05 -0.06
C ILE A 113 9.94 -1.26 -0.84
N PHE A 114 11.09 -1.89 -1.10
CA PHE A 114 11.20 -3.15 -1.83
C PHE A 114 11.34 -4.32 -0.85
N THR A 115 10.65 -5.43 -1.12
CA THR A 115 10.74 -6.66 -0.31
C THR A 115 11.81 -7.63 -0.80
N GLY A 116 12.21 -7.52 -2.07
CA GLY A 116 13.23 -8.34 -2.71
C GLY A 116 14.64 -7.83 -2.43
N ARG A 117 15.62 -8.73 -2.50
CA ARG A 117 17.04 -8.36 -2.47
C ARG A 117 17.43 -7.61 -3.74
N GLU A 118 18.41 -6.71 -3.64
CA GLU A 118 18.88 -5.89 -4.77
C GLU A 118 19.50 -6.70 -5.91
#